data_AF-A0AAV5WMV6-F1
#
_entry.id   AF-A0AAV5WMV6-F1
#
_cell.length_a   1.000
_cell.length_b   1.000
_cell.length_c   1.000
_cell.angle_alpha   90.00
_cell.angle_beta   90.00
_cell.angle_gamma   90.00
#
_symmetry.space_group_name_H-M   'P 1'
#
loop_
_entity.id
_entity.type
_entity.pdbx_description
1 polymer ?
#
loop_
_entity_poly.entity_id
_entity_poly.type
_entity_poly.pdbx_seq_one_letter_code
_entity_poly.pdbx_strand_id
1 'polypeptide(L)'
;AIGIDLGTTFSAVCFVDRGEVKVIHNNAGNEITPSVVHFDDSIVLVGEEALKKRKEGGRSTITNIKRLIGRDHDDPQLRQRSWPFEIP
;
A
#
# COMPACT_ATOMS: atom_id res chain seq x y z
N ALA A 1 -19.26 0.56 -12.01
CA ALA A 1 -17.98 -0.16 -11.89
C ALA A 1 -16.89 0.85 -11.51
N ILE A 2 -15.83 0.40 -10.84
CA ILE A 2 -14.67 1.22 -10.49
C ILE A 2 -13.40 0.59 -11.06
N GLY A 3 -12.41 1.42 -11.37
CA GLY A 3 -11.04 1.01 -11.66
C GLY A 3 -10.18 1.19 -10.44
N ILE A 4 -9.33 0.21 -10.14
CA ILE A 4 -8.35 0.28 -9.04
C ILE A 4 -6.97 0.01 -9.64
N ASP A 5 -6.08 0.97 -9.50
CA ASP A 5 -4.65 0.72 -9.69
C ASP A 5 -4.04 0.39 -8.33
N LEU A 6 -3.63 -0.87 -8.16
CA LEU A 6 -2.91 -1.33 -6.99
C LEU A 6 -1.42 -1.23 -7.27
N GLY A 7 -0.78 -0.08 -7.06
CA GLY A 7 0.65 0.10 -7.32
C GLY A 7 1.54 -0.31 -6.14
N THR A 8 2.85 -0.40 -6.39
CA THR A 8 3.84 -0.81 -5.37
C THR A 8 3.99 0.21 -4.24
N THR A 9 3.93 1.50 -4.59
CA THR A 9 4.15 2.62 -3.65
C THR A 9 2.88 3.41 -3.39
N PHE A 10 2.04 3.58 -4.41
CA PHE A 10 0.76 4.27 -4.33
C PHE A 10 -0.29 3.47 -5.07
N SER A 11 -1.55 3.67 -4.69
CA SER A 11 -2.73 3.13 -5.33
C SER A 11 -3.70 4.26 -5.63
N ALA A 12 -4.57 4.06 -6.61
CA ALA A 12 -5.59 5.02 -7.01
C ALA A 12 -6.91 4.30 -7.31
N VAL A 13 -8.02 5.01 -7.14
CA VAL A 13 -9.35 4.51 -7.48
C VAL A 13 -10.04 5.52 -8.37
N CYS A 14 -10.64 5.06 -9.47
CA CYS A 14 -11.40 5.89 -10.39
C CYS A 14 -12.73 5.24 -10.77
N PHE A 15 -13.62 6.02 -11.36
CA PHE A 15 -14.86 5.54 -11.94
C PHE A 15 -15.19 6.34 -13.21
N VAL A 16 -16.08 5.81 -14.03
CA VAL A 16 -16.57 6.51 -15.22
C VAL A 16 -17.93 7.11 -14.90
N ASP A 17 -18.08 8.41 -15.13
CA ASP A 17 -19.33 9.14 -15.02
C ASP A 17 -19.59 9.89 -16.32
N ARG A 18 -20.69 9.58 -17.01
CA ARG A 18 -21.09 10.20 -18.28
C ARG A 18 -20.00 10.20 -19.37
N GLY A 19 -19.19 9.14 -19.40
CA GLY A 19 -18.11 8.99 -20.38
C GLY A 19 -16.79 9.63 -19.98
N GLU A 20 -16.72 10.30 -18.83
CA GLU A 20 -15.49 10.88 -18.29
C GLU A 20 -14.95 10.05 -17.13
N VAL A 21 -13.62 9.90 -17.05
CA VAL A 21 -12.95 9.25 -15.93
C VAL A 21 -12.80 10.26 -14.80
N LYS A 22 -13.26 9.89 -13.60
CA LYS A 22 -13.13 10.68 -12.37
C LYS A 22 -12.33 9.91 -11.33
N VAL A 23 -11.36 10.57 -10.71
CA VAL A 23 -10.55 9.99 -9.62
C VAL A 23 -11.24 10.24 -8.28
N ILE A 24 -11.24 9.22 -7.42
CA ILE A 24 -11.79 9.30 -6.07
C ILE A 24 -10.69 9.79 -5.15
N HIS A 25 -10.93 10.93 -4.49
CA HIS A 25 -10.01 11.46 -3.49
C HIS A 25 -10.17 10.66 -2.19
N ASN A 26 -9.06 10.38 -1.52
CA ASN A 26 -9.08 9.73 -0.21
C ASN A 26 -9.46 10.72 0.91
N ASN A 27 -9.53 10.24 2.16
CA ASN A 27 -9.90 11.06 3.31
C ASN A 27 -8.94 12.23 3.59
N ALA A 28 -7.71 12.19 3.06
CA ALA A 28 -6.74 13.28 3.14
C ALA A 28 -6.87 14.29 1.98
N GLY A 29 -7.81 14.07 1.05
CA GLY A 29 -7.99 14.90 -0.14
C GLY A 29 -6.98 14.64 -1.26
N ASN A 30 -6.28 13.49 -1.25
CA ASN A 30 -5.34 13.11 -2.29
C ASN A 30 -5.99 12.17 -3.31
N GLU A 31 -5.62 12.29 -4.59
CA GLU A 31 -6.04 11.38 -5.67
C GLU A 31 -5.36 10.01 -5.61
N ILE A 32 -4.19 9.94 -4.96
CA ILE A 32 -3.41 8.72 -4.78
C ILE A 32 -3.20 8.46 -3.30
N THR A 33 -3.24 7.18 -2.92
CA THR A 33 -3.09 6.72 -1.53
C THR A 33 -1.83 5.87 -1.41
N PRO A 34 -0.96 6.10 -0.41
CA PRO A 34 0.20 5.23 -0.19
C PRO A 34 -0.19 3.76 -0.04
N SER A 35 0.52 2.86 -0.72
CA SER A 35 0.37 1.39 -0.61
C SER A 35 1.10 0.89 0.64
N VAL A 36 0.59 1.29 1.81
CA VAL A 36 1.19 1.04 3.13
C VAL A 36 0.11 0.60 4.11
N VAL A 37 0.43 -0.41 4.92
CA VAL A 37 -0.43 -0.90 6.00
C VAL A 37 0.39 -0.95 7.29
N HIS A 38 -0.13 -0.41 8.38
CA HIS A 38 0.46 -0.51 9.70
C HIS A 38 -0.49 -1.23 10.64
N PHE A 39 0.04 -2.22 11.34
CA PHE A 39 -0.70 -3.02 12.32
C PHE A 39 -0.38 -2.51 13.73
N ASP A 40 -1.41 -2.08 14.43
CA ASP A 40 -1.41 -1.79 15.86
C ASP A 40 -2.41 -2.75 16.53
N ASP A 41 -2.24 -3.09 17.80
CA ASP A 41 -2.84 -4.27 18.46
C ASP A 41 -4.29 -4.61 18.03
N SER A 42 -5.16 -3.60 17.98
CA SER A 42 -6.57 -3.75 17.57
C SER A 42 -6.96 -2.92 16.34
N ILE A 43 -6.02 -2.20 15.74
CA ILE A 43 -6.30 -1.21 14.69
C ILE A 43 -5.37 -1.42 13.50
N VAL A 44 -5.97 -1.49 12.32
CA VAL A 44 -5.23 -1.47 11.05
C VAL A 44 -5.30 -0.07 10.48
N LEU A 45 -4.13 0.57 10.34
CA LEU A 45 -4.00 1.84 9.64
C LEU A 45 -3.56 1.57 8.20
N VAL A 46 -4.07 2.37 7.26
CA VAL A 46 -3.73 2.28 5.83
C VAL A 46 -3.42 3.66 5.26
N GLY A 47 -2.69 3.71 4.14
CA GLY A 47 -2.44 4.96 3.43
C GLY A 47 -1.51 5.91 4.18
N GLU A 48 -1.90 7.18 4.25
CA GLU A 48 -1.15 8.28 4.85
C GLU A 48 -0.84 8.04 6.33
N GLU A 49 -1.80 7.56 7.10
CA GLU A 49 -1.63 7.31 8.54
C GLU A 49 -0.62 6.18 8.77
N ALA A 50 -0.68 5.11 7.97
CA ALA A 50 0.29 4.03 8.04
C ALA A 50 1.70 4.49 7.60
N LEU A 51 1.79 5.34 6.58
CA LEU A 51 3.05 5.93 6.15
C LEU A 51 3.65 6.83 7.23
N LYS A 52 2.84 7.56 8.00
CA LYS A 52 3.28 8.35 9.14
C LYS A 52 3.88 7.46 10.23
N LYS A 53 3.19 6.38 10.63
CA LYS A 53 3.72 5.39 11.58
C LYS A 53 5.04 4.77 11.13
N ARG A 54 5.20 4.51 9.83
CA ARG A 54 6.48 4.06 9.26
C ARG A 54 7.60 5.07 9.49
N LYS A 55 7.36 6.35 9.20
CA LYS A 55 8.35 7.42 9.35
C LYS A 55 8.74 7.64 10.81
N GLU A 56 7.83 7.37 11.74
CA GLU A 56 8.05 7.37 13.19
C GLU A 56 8.85 6.13 13.68
N GLY A 57 9.18 5.18 12.79
CA GLY A 57 9.96 3.99 13.12
C GLY A 57 9.13 2.78 13.55
N GLY A 58 7.82 2.78 13.30
CA GLY A 58 6.93 1.65 13.58
C GLY A 58 7.34 0.37 12.83
N ARG A 59 7.72 -0.68 13.57
CA ARG A 59 8.21 -1.96 13.01
C ARG A 59 7.10 -2.80 12.38
N SER A 60 5.85 -2.63 12.82
CA SER A 60 4.67 -3.34 12.31
C SER A 60 4.09 -2.71 11.03
N THR A 61 4.96 -2.21 10.13
CA THR A 61 4.54 -1.48 8.92
C THR A 61 4.96 -2.21 7.65
N ILE A 62 3.98 -2.65 6.86
CA ILE A 62 4.19 -3.39 5.61
C ILE A 62 4.14 -2.43 4.41
N THR A 63 5.12 -2.56 3.52
CA THR A 63 5.23 -1.77 2.28
C THR A 63 5.80 -2.58 1.13
N ASN A 64 5.60 -2.11 -0.10
CA ASN A 64 6.09 -2.78 -1.31
C ASN A 64 5.57 -4.21 -1.48
N ILE A 65 4.42 -4.56 -0.89
CA ILE A 65 3.83 -5.91 -0.93
C ILE A 65 3.60 -6.41 -2.36
N LYS A 66 3.34 -5.50 -3.33
CA LYS A 66 3.22 -5.83 -4.76
C LYS A 66 4.46 -6.54 -5.32
N ARG A 67 5.64 -6.36 -4.71
CA ARG A 67 6.86 -7.08 -5.10
C ARG A 67 6.92 -8.51 -4.55
N LEU A 68 6.15 -8.82 -3.52
CA LEU A 68 6.09 -10.12 -2.86
C LEU A 68 4.94 -10.99 -3.41
N ILE A 69 3.83 -10.36 -3.81
CA ILE A 69 2.65 -11.07 -4.32
C ILE A 69 3.02 -11.99 -5.49
N GLY A 70 2.60 -13.25 -5.38
CA GLY A 70 2.79 -14.27 -6.41
C GLY A 70 4.19 -14.87 -6.49
N ARG A 71 5.08 -14.57 -5.53
CA ARG A 71 6.40 -15.21 -5.41
C ARG A 71 6.39 -16.33 -4.38
N ASP A 72 7.26 -17.30 -4.60
CA ASP A 72 7.56 -18.34 -3.62
C ASP A 72 8.46 -17.79 -2.51
N HIS A 73 8.34 -18.37 -1.32
CA HIS A 73 9.11 -17.95 -0.14
C HIS A 73 10.64 -18.05 -0.34
N ASP A 74 11.10 -19.00 -1.15
CA ASP A 74 12.51 -19.20 -1.46
C ASP A 74 13.02 -18.39 -2.67
N ASP A 75 12.19 -17.54 -3.27
CA ASP A 75 12.60 -16.70 -4.40
C ASP A 75 13.82 -15.83 -4.04
N PRO A 76 14.95 -15.97 -4.75
CA PRO A 76 16.18 -15.23 -4.47
C PRO A 76 16.01 -13.70 -4.47
N GLN A 77 15.04 -13.17 -5.22
CA GLN A 77 14.76 -11.73 -5.26
C GLN A 77 14.20 -11.21 -3.93
N LEU A 78 13.59 -12.08 -3.11
CA LEU A 78 13.14 -11.71 -1.76
C LEU A 78 14.34 -11.49 -0.82
N ARG A 79 15.35 -12.35 -0.93
CA ARG A 79 16.54 -12.34 -0.05
C ARG A 79 17.53 -11.21 -0.38
N GLN A 80 17.57 -10.77 -1.63
CA GLN A 80 18.48 -9.71 -2.08
C GLN A 80 18.09 -8.31 -1.59
N ARG A 81 16.89 -8.14 -1.04
CA ARG A 81 16.37 -6.84 -0.62
C ARG A 81 16.29 -6.76 0.90
N SER A 82 16.69 -5.62 1.46
CA SER A 82 16.43 -5.31 2.86
C SER A 82 14.96 -4.92 3.02
N TRP A 83 14.23 -5.66 3.85
CA TRP A 83 12.84 -5.40 4.19
C TRP A 83 12.76 -4.82 5.60
N PRO A 84 11.94 -3.78 5.84
CA PRO A 84 11.79 -3.16 7.16
C PRO A 84 10.86 -3.97 8.09
N PHE A 85 10.43 -5.15 7.65
CA PHE A 85 9.55 -6.09 8.36
C PHE A 85 10.03 -7.51 8.07
N GLU A 86 9.65 -8.44 8.93
CA GLU A 86 9.96 -9.86 8.75
C GLU A 86 9.08 -10.46 7.65
N ILE A 87 9.71 -11.22 6.74
CA ILE A 87 8.99 -12.07 5.79
C ILE A 87 8.81 -13.41 6.50
N PRO A 88 7.55 -13.85 6.73
CA PRO A 88 7.26 -15.09 7.44
C PRO A 88 7.65 -16.33 6.62
#